data_AF-A0A3D0UN37-F1
#
_entry.id   AF-A0A3D0UN37-F1
#
_cell.length_a   1.000
_cell.length_b   1.000
_cell.length_c   1.000
_cell.angle_alpha   90.00
_cell.angle_beta   90.00
_cell.angle_gamma   90.00
#
_symmetry.space_group_name_H-M   'P 1'
#
loop_
_entity.id
_entity.type
_entity.pdbx_description
1 polymer ?
#
loop_
_entity_poly.entity_id
_entity_poly.type
_entity_poly.pdbx_seq_one_letter_code
_entity_poly.pdbx_strand_id
1 'polypeptide(L)'
;MQLQLLDHPARLSWVEGANIVRQINEYLTETGPDNITRPYLLDRWEASEDVLTWDLFLKEGITFNNGQELTADDVMFTFGEWLNPDV
;
A
#
# COMPACT_ATOMS: atom_id res chain seq x y z
N MET A 1 -9.51 16.05 21.63
CA MET A 1 -9.26 15.20 20.44
C MET A 1 -9.07 16.15 19.27
N GLN A 2 -7.87 16.23 18.71
CA GLN A 2 -7.61 17.09 17.55
C GLN A 2 -8.03 16.31 16.31
N LEU A 3 -9.03 16.80 15.58
CA LEU A 3 -9.42 16.20 14.31
C LEU A 3 -8.32 16.56 13.29
N GLN A 4 -7.52 15.58 12.88
CA GLN A 4 -6.54 15.79 11.82
C GLN A 4 -7.28 15.86 10.48
N LEU A 5 -6.94 16.86 9.67
CA LEU A 5 -7.43 16.94 8.31
C LEU A 5 -6.84 15.78 7.50
N LEU A 6 -7.71 15.07 6.78
CA LEU A 6 -7.32 14.08 5.78
C LEU A 6 -7.41 14.73 4.41
N ASP A 7 -6.30 15.29 3.94
CA ASP A 7 -6.20 15.96 2.64
C ASP A 7 -5.66 15.03 1.55
N HIS A 8 -4.67 14.20 1.87
CA HIS A 8 -4.06 13.25 0.96
C HIS A 8 -3.61 11.95 1.66
N PRO A 9 -3.87 10.75 1.10
CA PRO A 9 -3.44 9.48 1.71
C PRO A 9 -1.92 9.35 1.89
N ALA A 10 -1.13 9.97 1.01
CA ALA A 10 0.34 9.95 1.09
C ALA A 10 0.90 10.81 2.24
N ARG A 11 0.09 11.72 2.81
CA ARG A 11 0.49 12.67 3.87
C ARG A 11 0.17 12.17 5.29
N LEU A 12 -0.34 10.95 5.42
CA LEU A 12 -0.71 10.37 6.70
C LEU A 12 0.52 10.10 7.56
N SER A 13 0.66 10.85 8.67
CA SER A 13 1.80 10.71 9.59
C SER A 13 1.44 10.12 10.95
N TRP A 14 0.15 9.89 11.22
CA TRP A 14 -0.35 9.42 12.53
C TRP A 14 -1.41 8.32 12.40
N VAL A 15 -1.56 7.56 13.49
CA VAL A 15 -2.38 6.36 13.55
C VAL A 15 -3.86 6.65 13.31
N GLU A 16 -4.36 7.80 13.76
CA GLU A 16 -5.75 8.20 13.65
C GLU A 16 -6.20 8.28 12.18
N GLY A 17 -5.41 8.95 11.33
CA GLY A 17 -5.71 9.03 9.90
C GLY A 17 -5.58 7.69 9.19
N ALA A 18 -4.54 6.92 9.52
CA ALA A 18 -4.36 5.57 9.00
C ALA A 18 -5.49 4.61 9.40
N ASN A 19 -6.10 4.77 10.59
CA ASN A 19 -7.23 3.98 11.05
C ASN A 19 -8.48 4.19 10.19
N ILE A 20 -8.68 5.41 9.69
CA ILE A 20 -9.81 5.74 8.81
C ILE A 20 -9.57 5.19 7.40
N VAL A 21 -8.40 5.46 6.83
CA VAL A 21 -8.12 5.09 5.43
C VAL A 21 -7.99 3.58 5.23
N ARG A 22 -7.53 2.80 6.23
CA ARG A 22 -7.48 1.33 6.11
C ARG A 22 -8.84 0.63 6.01
N GLN A 23 -9.94 1.36 6.18
CA GLN A 23 -11.29 0.81 5.95
C GLN A 23 -11.66 0.77 4.46
N ILE A 24 -10.95 1.53 3.62
CA ILE A 24 -11.25 1.71 2.20
C ILE A 24 -10.04 1.40 1.30
N ASN A 25 -8.85 1.23 1.87
CA ASN A 25 -7.62 0.87 1.17
C ASN A 25 -7.07 -0.43 1.74
N GLU A 26 -6.46 -1.24 0.87
CA GLU A 26 -5.82 -2.50 1.22
C GLU A 26 -4.29 -2.41 1.07
N TYR A 27 -3.56 -3.27 1.77
CA TYR A 27 -2.10 -3.27 1.80
C TYR A 27 -1.51 -4.23 0.76
N LEU A 28 -0.31 -3.94 0.24
CA LEU A 28 0.45 -4.94 -0.54
C LEU A 28 0.82 -6.17 0.31
N THR A 29 1.15 -5.93 1.57
CA THR A 29 1.56 -6.93 2.55
C THR A 29 0.91 -6.67 3.90
N GLU A 30 0.75 -7.70 4.72
CA GLU A 30 0.23 -7.59 6.08
C GLU A 30 1.20 -8.23 7.08
N THR A 31 1.44 -7.55 8.21
CA THR A 31 2.23 -8.11 9.32
C THR A 31 1.31 -8.69 10.37
N GLY A 32 1.45 -10.00 10.61
CA GLY A 32 0.63 -10.72 11.59
C GLY A 32 1.01 -10.43 13.05
N PRO A 33 0.23 -10.94 14.01
CA PRO A 33 0.51 -10.79 15.45
C PRO A 33 1.81 -11.47 15.90
N ASP A 34 2.39 -12.32 15.06
CA ASP A 34 3.68 -12.97 15.24
C ASP A 34 4.86 -12.14 14.70
N ASN A 35 4.61 -10.91 14.23
CA ASN A 35 5.58 -10.03 13.59
C ASN A 35 6.17 -10.57 12.28
N ILE A 36 5.47 -11.50 11.63
CA ILE A 36 5.86 -12.00 10.31
C ILE A 36 5.02 -11.29 9.24
N THR A 37 5.70 -10.65 8.30
CA THR A 37 5.06 -10.01 7.13
C THR A 37 4.76 -11.04 6.06
N ARG A 38 3.56 -10.96 5.48
CA ARG A 38 3.02 -11.91 4.49
C ARG A 38 2.37 -11.17 3.31
N PRO A 39 2.25 -11.83 2.14
CA PRO A 39 1.53 -11.24 1.01
C PRO A 39 0.06 -10.99 1.34
N TYR A 40 -0.48 -9.82 0.94
CA TYR A 40 -1.89 -9.49 1.06
C TYR A 40 -2.51 -9.25 -0.32
N LEU A 41 -2.32 -8.08 -0.93
CA LEU A 41 -2.62 -7.88 -2.36
C LEU A 41 -1.54 -8.48 -3.28
N LEU A 42 -0.33 -8.69 -2.75
CA LEU A 42 0.68 -9.50 -3.42
C LEU A 42 0.34 -10.98 -3.33
N ASP A 43 0.70 -11.73 -4.37
CA ASP A 43 0.74 -13.19 -4.36
C ASP A 43 2.05 -13.67 -3.72
N ARG A 44 3.17 -13.06 -4.13
CA ARG A 44 4.52 -13.30 -3.61
C ARG A 44 5.44 -12.11 -3.85
N TRP A 45 6.63 -12.15 -3.27
CA TRP A 45 7.74 -11.27 -3.61
C TRP A 45 9.05 -12.06 -3.65
N GLU A 46 10.02 -11.54 -4.38
CA GLU A 46 11.39 -12.05 -4.43
C GLU A 46 12.35 -10.89 -4.18
N ALA A 47 13.39 -11.12 -3.38
CA ALA A 47 14.45 -10.16 -3.15
C ALA A 47 15.72 -10.64 -3.85
N SER A 48 16.49 -9.70 -4.42
CA SER A 48 17.83 -9.97 -4.90
C SER A 48 18.77 -10.39 -3.77
N GLU A 49 19.91 -11.00 -4.11
CA GLU A 49 20.90 -11.46 -3.12
C GLU A 49 21.42 -10.31 -2.23
N ASP A 50 21.51 -9.10 -2.77
CA ASP A 50 21.93 -7.90 -2.04
C ASP A 50 20.77 -7.16 -1.35
N VAL A 51 19.53 -7.64 -1.51
CA VAL A 51 18.31 -7.08 -0.91
C VAL A 51 18.01 -5.65 -1.37
N LEU A 52 18.63 -5.20 -2.46
CA LEU A 52 18.42 -3.86 -3.03
C LEU A 52 17.32 -3.82 -4.09
N THR A 53 17.00 -4.96 -4.69
CA THR A 53 15.94 -5.09 -5.71
C THR A 53 14.90 -6.09 -5.24
N TRP A 54 13.63 -5.71 -5.39
CA TRP A 54 12.49 -6.53 -5.00
C TRP A 54 11.51 -6.63 -6.16
N ASP A 55 11.21 -7.87 -6.55
CA ASP A 55 10.15 -8.17 -7.50
C ASP A 55 8.86 -8.46 -6.73
N LEU A 56 7.83 -7.64 -6.95
CA LEU A 56 6.54 -7.74 -6.27
C LEU A 56 5.50 -8.27 -7.25
N PHE A 57 4.92 -9.44 -6.97
CA PHE A 57 3.94 -10.08 -7.85
C PHE A 57 2.54 -9.87 -7.30
N LEU A 58 1.71 -9.10 -8.02
CA LEU A 58 0.32 -8.83 -7.64
C LEU A 58 -0.57 -10.06 -7.84
N LYS A 59 -1.59 -10.20 -7.00
CA LYS A 59 -2.69 -11.14 -7.25
C LYS A 59 -3.51 -10.70 -8.45
N GLU A 60 -3.90 -11.66 -9.27
CA GLU A 60 -4.77 -11.43 -10.42
C GLU A 60 -6.26 -11.37 -10.01
N GLY A 61 -7.06 -10.70 -10.85
CA GLY A 61 -8.52 -10.64 -10.68
C GLY A 61 -9.01 -9.74 -9.55
N ILE A 62 -8.13 -8.93 -8.96
CA ILE A 62 -8.51 -7.90 -7.99
C ILE A 62 -9.02 -6.67 -8.73
N THR A 63 -10.17 -6.15 -8.31
CA THR A 63 -10.78 -4.95 -8.88
C THR A 63 -11.04 -3.90 -7.81
N PHE A 64 -10.84 -2.64 -8.16
CA PHE A 64 -11.33 -1.51 -7.38
C PHE A 64 -12.86 -1.47 -7.38
N ASN A 65 -13.44 -0.69 -6.46
CA ASN A 65 -14.88 -0.52 -6.32
C ASN A 65 -15.57 0.11 -7.54
N ASN A 66 -14.80 0.67 -8.48
CA ASN A 66 -15.28 1.20 -9.76
C ASN A 66 -15.20 0.18 -10.91
N GLY A 67 -14.75 -1.06 -10.63
CA GLY A 67 -14.64 -2.14 -11.61
C GLY A 67 -13.34 -2.17 -12.41
N GLN A 68 -12.41 -1.21 -12.22
CA GLN A 68 -11.08 -1.29 -12.83
C GLN A 68 -10.24 -2.38 -12.15
N GLU A 69 -9.46 -3.12 -12.91
CA GLU A 69 -8.51 -4.09 -12.37
C GLU A 69 -7.33 -3.39 -11.71
N LEU A 70 -6.83 -3.98 -10.62
CA LEU A 70 -5.60 -3.54 -9.97
C LEU A 70 -4.39 -3.98 -10.82
N THR A 71 -3.54 -3.02 -11.16
CA THR A 71 -2.32 -3.26 -11.94
C THR A 71 -1.07 -2.75 -11.22
N ALA A 72 0.11 -3.10 -11.75
CA ALA A 72 1.38 -2.58 -11.24
C ALA A 72 1.47 -1.05 -11.39
N ASP A 73 0.80 -0.46 -12.39
CA ASP A 73 0.80 0.99 -12.60
C ASP A 73 0.09 1.74 -11.46
N ASP A 74 -0.98 1.18 -10.89
CA ASP A 74 -1.69 1.76 -9.74
C ASP A 74 -0.83 1.75 -8.46
N VAL A 75 -0.05 0.68 -8.30
CA VAL A 75 0.95 0.58 -7.23
C VAL A 75 2.03 1.63 -7.43
N MET A 76 2.60 1.71 -8.63
CA MET A 76 3.64 2.69 -8.95
C MET A 76 3.15 4.13 -8.84
N PHE A 77 1.88 4.39 -9.16
CA PHE A 77 1.24 5.68 -8.92
C PHE A 77 1.29 6.04 -7.42
N THR A 78 0.89 5.12 -6.54
CA THR A 78 0.91 5.34 -5.08
C THR A 78 2.34 5.58 -4.55
N PHE A 79 3.32 4.81 -5.02
CA PHE A 79 4.73 5.04 -4.65
C PHE A 79 5.23 6.39 -5.18
N GLY A 80 4.80 6.79 -6.37
CA GLY A 80 5.09 8.10 -6.95
C GLY A 80 4.60 9.24 -6.06
N GLU A 81 3.39 9.14 -5.53
CA GLU A 81 2.83 10.13 -4.60
C GLU A 81 3.63 10.26 -3.30
N TRP A 82 4.16 9.15 -2.75
CA TRP A 82 5.03 9.21 -1.55
C TRP A 82 6.40 9.84 -1.81
N LEU A 83 6.88 9.78 -3.04
CA LEU A 83 8.20 10.31 -3.44
C LEU A 83 8.10 11.72 -4.04
N ASN A 84 6.89 12.23 -4.26
CA ASN A 84 6.67 13.55 -4.81
C ASN A 84 6.85 14.63 -3.73
N PRO A 85 7.81 15.56 -3.86
CA PRO A 85 8.06 16.60 -2.85
C PRO A 85 6.94 17.64 -2.71
N ASP A 86 6.03 17.71 -3.70
CA ASP A 86 4.87 18.60 -3.66
C ASP A 86 3.66 17.98 -2.94
N VAL A 87 3.74 16.71 -2.57
CA VAL A 87 2.73 15.94 -1.84
C VAL A 87 3.14 15.79 -0.38
#